data_AF-A0A0K1JUL0-F1
#
_entry.id   AF-A0A0K1JUL0-F1
#
_cell.length_a   1.000
_cell.length_b   1.000
_cell.length_c   1.000
_cell.angle_alpha   90.00
_cell.angle_beta   90.00
_cell.angle_gamma   90.00
#
_symmetry.space_group_name_H-M   'P 1'
#
loop_
_entity.id
_entity.type
_entity.pdbx_description
1 polymer ?
#
loop_
_entity_poly.entity_id
_entity_poly.type
_entity_poly.pdbx_seq_one_letter_code
_entity_poly.pdbx_strand_id
1 'polypeptide(L)'
;MKNLALIHSTACRTLLEEGLLDDALLYCLKQGIAPPFSPCEKDTPEYERCVALAQETLSDYGWWEKRLKLQAARQVQAPVPGRPPKA
;
A
#
# COMPACT_ATOMS: atom_id res chain seq x y z
N MET A 1 -3.69 19.43 -6.56
CA MET A 1 -3.00 18.14 -6.34
C MET A 1 -4.06 17.14 -5.87
N LYS A 2 -4.34 16.10 -6.64
CA LYS A 2 -5.33 15.07 -6.26
C LYS A 2 -4.83 14.38 -4.98
N ASN A 3 -5.68 14.23 -3.95
CA ASN A 3 -5.35 13.50 -2.73
C ASN A 3 -5.15 12.01 -3.06
N LEU A 4 -3.93 11.63 -3.45
CA LEU A 4 -3.58 10.26 -3.84
C LEU A 4 -3.92 9.26 -2.75
N ALA A 5 -3.72 9.64 -1.48
CA ALA A 5 -4.10 8.81 -0.34
C ALA A 5 -5.60 8.49 -0.31
N LEU A 6 -6.46 9.46 -0.63
CA LEU A 6 -7.92 9.26 -0.71
C LEU A 6 -8.31 8.38 -1.89
N ILE A 7 -7.61 8.51 -3.02
CA ILE A 7 -7.84 7.67 -4.21
C ILE A 7 -7.51 6.21 -3.88
N HIS A 8 -6.35 5.96 -3.28
CA HIS A 8 -5.94 4.60 -2.95
C HIS A 8 -6.78 3.99 -1.83
N SER A 9 -7.09 4.77 -0.78
CA SER A 9 -7.94 4.27 0.31
C SER A 9 -9.34 3.90 -0.18
N THR A 10 -9.90 4.70 -1.10
CA THR A 10 -11.20 4.41 -1.72
C THR A 10 -11.13 3.19 -2.64
N ALA A 11 -10.09 3.08 -3.48
CA ALA A 11 -9.92 1.95 -4.38
C ALA A 11 -9.78 0.62 -3.61
N CYS A 12 -8.97 0.61 -2.55
CA CYS A 12 -8.81 -0.57 -1.69
C CYS A 12 -10.11 -0.90 -0.94
N ARG A 13 -10.85 0.11 -0.46
CA ARG A 13 -12.15 -0.13 0.16
C ARG A 13 -13.11 -0.84 -0.80
N THR A 14 -13.24 -0.35 -2.04
CA THR A 14 -14.11 -0.99 -3.05
C THR A 14 -13.70 -2.44 -3.32
N LEU A 15 -12.40 -2.71 -3.54
CA LEU A 15 -11.93 -4.08 -3.77
C LEU A 15 -12.23 -5.02 -2.58
N LEU A 16 -12.09 -4.51 -1.36
CA LEU A 16 -12.35 -5.29 -0.15
C LEU A 16 -13.85 -5.47 0.14
N GLU A 17 -14.69 -4.50 -0.23
CA GLU A 17 -16.16 -4.64 -0.19
C GLU A 17 -16.64 -5.70 -1.20
N GLU A 18 -15.95 -5.86 -2.33
CA GLU A 18 -16.21 -6.93 -3.31
C GLU A 18 -15.59 -8.29 -2.93
N GLY A 19 -14.92 -8.39 -1.78
CA GLY A 19 -14.25 -9.62 -1.33
C GLY A 19 -12.96 -9.96 -2.12
N LEU A 20 -12.41 -8.99 -2.84
CA LEU A 20 -11.22 -9.12 -3.68
C LEU A 20 -9.95 -8.73 -2.89
N LEU A 21 -9.61 -9.52 -1.87
CA LEU A 21 -8.43 -9.31 -1.04
C LEU A 21 -7.13 -9.34 -1.87
N ASP A 22 -6.99 -10.34 -2.73
CA ASP A 22 -5.81 -10.51 -3.59
C ASP A 22 -5.60 -9.31 -4.51
N ASP A 23 -6.66 -8.78 -5.11
CA ASP A 23 -6.60 -7.58 -5.96
C ASP A 23 -6.23 -6.34 -5.15
N ALA A 24 -6.75 -6.19 -3.92
CA ALA A 24 -6.39 -5.08 -3.03
C ALA A 24 -4.90 -5.13 -2.64
N LEU A 25 -4.36 -6.31 -2.39
CA LEU A 25 -2.94 -6.52 -2.11
C LEU A 25 -2.08 -6.24 -3.34
N LEU A 26 -2.49 -6.77 -4.50
CA LEU A 26 -1.79 -6.53 -5.77
C LEU A 26 -1.80 -5.05 -6.14
N TYR A 27 -2.90 -4.33 -5.83
CA TYR A 27 -3.00 -2.89 -6.01
C TYR A 27 -1.94 -2.15 -5.20
N CYS A 28 -1.75 -2.51 -3.92
CA CYS A 28 -0.70 -1.93 -3.07
C CYS A 28 0.70 -2.13 -3.67
N LEU A 29 0.99 -3.36 -4.09
CA LEU A 29 2.27 -3.72 -4.70
C LEU A 29 2.52 -2.95 -6.01
N LYS A 30 1.50 -2.74 -6.84
CA LYS A 30 1.58 -1.93 -8.07
C LYS A 30 1.93 -0.47 -7.78
N GLN A 31 1.52 0.06 -6.63
CA GLN A 31 1.94 1.40 -6.19
C GLN A 31 3.33 1.42 -5.56
N GLY A 32 4.02 0.28 -5.45
CA GLY A 32 5.31 0.18 -4.78
C GLY A 32 5.21 0.25 -3.26
N ILE A 33 4.01 0.03 -2.70
CA ILE A 33 3.76 0.00 -1.26
C ILE A 33 3.59 -1.45 -0.82
N ALA A 34 4.44 -1.88 0.11
CA ALA A 34 4.28 -3.20 0.72
C ALA A 34 3.05 -3.20 1.63
N PRO A 35 2.11 -4.14 1.46
CA PRO A 35 0.97 -4.29 2.35
C PRO A 35 1.45 -4.58 3.78
N PRO A 36 0.68 -4.20 4.82
CA PRO A 36 1.08 -4.37 6.22
C PRO A 36 1.00 -5.83 6.70
N PHE A 37 0.34 -6.69 5.93
CA PHE A 37 0.13 -8.10 6.25
C PHE A 37 0.47 -8.95 5.02
N SER A 38 0.86 -10.20 5.30
CA SER A 38 1.14 -11.19 4.27
C SER A 38 -0.14 -11.59 3.52
N PRO A 39 -0.06 -11.98 2.25
CA PRO A 39 -1.19 -12.61 1.56
C PRO A 39 -1.61 -13.85 2.35
N CYS A 40 -2.88 -13.91 2.73
CA CYS A 40 -3.46 -15.02 3.47
C CYS A 40 -4.21 -15.93 2.51
N GLU A 41 -4.06 -17.24 2.67
CA GLU A 41 -4.72 -18.20 1.80
C GLU A 41 -6.23 -18.25 2.11
N LYS A 42 -7.05 -18.21 1.06
CA LYS A 42 -8.53 -18.23 1.15
C LYS A 42 -9.11 -19.42 1.91
N ASP A 43 -8.36 -20.52 1.99
CA ASP A 43 -8.80 -21.77 2.62
C ASP A 43 -8.46 -21.84 4.14
N THR A 44 -7.84 -20.79 4.68
CA THR A 44 -7.46 -20.74 6.10
C THR A 44 -8.48 -19.96 6.92
N PRO A 45 -8.72 -20.33 8.19
CA PRO A 45 -9.53 -19.53 9.10
C PRO A 45 -8.90 -18.15 9.40
N GLU A 46 -7.60 -17.98 9.11
CA GLU A 46 -6.95 -16.68 9.12
C GLU A 46 -7.43 -15.74 8.01
N TYR A 47 -8.06 -16.23 6.94
CA TYR A 47 -8.51 -15.39 5.82
C TYR A 47 -9.46 -14.29 6.26
N GLU A 48 -10.46 -14.59 7.09
CA GLU A 48 -11.41 -13.59 7.59
C GLU A 48 -10.72 -12.50 8.43
N ARG A 49 -9.73 -12.90 9.23
CA ARG A 49 -8.91 -11.94 10.01
C ARG A 49 -8.08 -11.05 9.09
N CYS A 50 -7.53 -11.62 8.02
CA CYS A 50 -6.76 -10.84 7.05
C CYS A 50 -7.64 -9.87 6.26
N VAL A 51 -8.86 -10.27 5.89
CA VAL A 51 -9.84 -9.37 5.26
C VAL A 51 -10.19 -8.23 6.20
N ALA A 52 -10.47 -8.50 7.48
CA ALA A 52 -10.78 -7.46 8.46
C ALA A 52 -9.62 -6.48 8.65
N LEU A 53 -8.40 -7.01 8.79
CA LEU A 53 -7.18 -6.19 8.91
C LEU A 53 -6.91 -5.36 7.64
N ALA A 54 -7.16 -5.95 6.47
CA ALA A 54 -7.08 -5.28 5.19
C ALA A 54 -8.07 -4.13 5.08
N GLN A 55 -9.32 -4.35 5.50
CA GLN A 55 -10.35 -3.32 5.50
C GLN A 55 -9.99 -2.18 6.42
N GLU A 56 -9.56 -2.48 7.64
CA GLU A 56 -9.14 -1.45 8.61
C GLU A 56 -7.95 -0.65 8.08
N THR A 57 -6.93 -1.33 7.54
CA THR A 57 -5.67 -0.66 7.22
C THR A 57 -5.64 -0.04 5.81
N LEU A 58 -6.07 -0.78 4.78
CA LEU A 58 -6.00 -0.32 3.40
C LEU A 58 -7.12 0.67 3.05
N SER A 59 -8.20 0.72 3.84
CA SER A 59 -9.22 1.78 3.71
C SER A 59 -8.86 3.04 4.50
N ASP A 60 -7.80 3.01 5.33
CA ASP A 60 -7.39 4.16 6.13
C ASP A 60 -6.59 5.17 5.29
N TYR A 61 -7.09 6.40 5.25
CA TYR A 61 -6.42 7.50 4.55
C TYR A 61 -5.05 7.82 5.17
N GLY A 62 -4.94 7.81 6.50
CA GLY A 62 -3.72 8.18 7.21
C GLY A 62 -2.57 7.21 6.94
N TRP A 63 -2.88 5.93 6.79
CA TRP A 63 -1.93 4.89 6.41
C TRP A 63 -1.37 5.13 5.01
N TRP A 64 -2.23 5.38 4.02
CA TRP A 64 -1.82 5.70 2.65
C TRP A 64 -0.99 6.98 2.59
N GLU A 65 -1.41 8.02 3.31
CA GLU A 65 -0.68 9.29 3.33
C GLU A 65 0.76 9.11 3.84
N LYS A 66 0.95 8.36 4.93
CA LYS A 66 2.28 8.05 5.48
C LYS A 66 3.13 7.24 4.50
N ARG A 67 2.55 6.22 3.86
CA ARG A 67 3.30 5.35 2.92
C ARG A 67 3.71 6.09 1.66
N LEU A 68 2.82 6.89 1.08
CA LEU A 68 3.13 7.74 -0.08
C LEU A 68 4.22 8.76 0.25
N LYS A 69 4.18 9.38 1.43
CA LYS A 69 5.24 10.31 1.90
C LYS A 69 6.59 9.60 2.03
N LEU A 70 6.61 8.41 2.63
CA LEU A 70 7.84 7.60 2.75
C LEU A 70 8.38 7.16 1.39
N GLN A 71 7.49 6.79 0.46
CA GLN A 71 7.86 6.42 -0.90
C GLN A 71 8.46 7.61 -1.66
N ALA A 72 7.83 8.79 -1.58
CA ALA A 72 8.37 10.02 -2.15
C ALA A 72 9.74 10.36 -1.55
N ALA A 73 9.90 10.23 -0.22
CA ALA A 73 11.18 10.46 0.45
C ALA A 73 12.29 9.46 0.04
N ARG A 74 11.93 8.22 -0.32
CA ARG A 74 12.87 7.23 -0.88
C ARG A 74 13.27 7.57 -2.31
N GLN A 75 12.35 8.08 -3.14
CA GLN A 75 12.69 8.52 -4.50
C GLN A 75 13.62 9.74 -4.51
N VAL A 76 13.50 10.63 -3.53
CA VAL A 76 14.42 11.78 -3.37
C VAL A 76 15.82 11.35 -2.94
N GLN A 77 15.97 10.18 -2.29
CA GLN A 77 17.25 9.64 -1.82
C GLN A 77 17.90 8.63 -2.77
N ALA A 78 17.31 8.36 -3.93
CA ALA A 78 18.02 7.57 -4.94
C ALA A 78 19.34 8.29 -5.27
N PRO A 79 20.51 7.65 -5.08
CA PRO A 79 21.77 8.27 -5.44
C PRO A 79 21.71 8.57 -6.94
N VAL A 80 21.80 9.85 -7.29
CA VAL A 80 22.08 10.26 -8.67
C VAL A 80 23.33 9.49 -9.11
N PRO A 81 23.26 8.62 -10.13
CA PRO A 81 24.46 8.00 -10.67
C PRO A 81 25.32 9.12 -11.26
N GLY A 82 26.47 9.40 -10.64
CA GLY A 82 27.47 10.32 -11.19
C GLY A 82 27.88 11.54 -10.35
N ARG A 83 27.59 11.63 -9.04
CA ARG A 83 28.26 12.63 -8.21
C ARG A 83 29.56 12.06 -7.63
N PRO A 84 30.75 12.43 -8.13
CA PRO A 84 31.99 12.00 -7.51
C PRO A 84 32.10 12.61 -6.10
N PRO A 85 32.70 11.90 -5.13
CA PRO A 85 32.97 12.45 -3.82
C PRO A 85 33.90 13.66 -3.97
N LYS A 86 33.52 14.79 -3.35
CA LYS A 86 34.44 15.93 -3.24
C LYS A 86 35.59 15.52 -2.31
N ALA A 87 36.80 15.53 -2.86
CA ALA A 87 38.05 15.54 -2.12
C ALA A 87 38.20 16.84 -1.32
#